data_AF-A0A0B1S6I8-F1
#
_entry.id   AF-A0A0B1S6I8-F1
#
_cell.length_a   1.000
_cell.length_b   1.000
_cell.length_c   1.000
_cell.angle_alpha   90.00
_cell.angle_beta   90.00
_cell.angle_gamma   90.00
#
_symmetry.space_group_name_H-M   'P 1'
#
loop_
_entity.id
_entity.type
_entity.pdbx_description
1 polymer ?
#
loop_
_entity_poly.entity_id
_entity_poly.type
_entity_poly.pdbx_seq_one_letter_code
_entity_poly.pdbx_strand_id
1 'polypeptide(L)'
;MEFVFQVLWSLRECCIRLHLGHKCDPRLAVPVTQPLAERHFLSAKHGGDALKATVTLLGDNVIQAEVAVKHAKSAGGVFRAVAQPDVQWKLQQLQDLGNHIARASVSLCEADTRMSEISRSGQFTAETGELILSAAREAKTAISAARTSILLPRKK
;
A
#
# COMPACT_ATOMS: atom_id res chain seq x y z
N MET A 1 -24.01 -12.40 5.72
CA MET A 1 -23.57 -10.99 5.62
C MET A 1 -22.28 -10.71 6.39
N GLU A 2 -21.97 -11.42 7.47
CA GLU A 2 -20.79 -11.18 8.33
C GLU A 2 -19.43 -11.23 7.59
N PHE A 3 -19.29 -12.09 6.57
CA PHE A 3 -18.04 -12.23 5.82
C PHE A 3 -17.67 -10.98 4.97
N VAL A 4 -18.65 -10.37 4.29
CA VAL A 4 -18.40 -9.17 3.47
C VAL A 4 -18.01 -7.99 4.35
N PHE A 5 -18.66 -7.88 5.50
CA PHE A 5 -18.31 -6.89 6.52
C PHE A 5 -16.86 -7.05 6.99
N GLN A 6 -16.39 -8.27 7.25
CA GLN A 6 -14.99 -8.52 7.65
C GLN A 6 -13.98 -8.15 6.56
N VAL A 7 -14.30 -8.42 5.29
CA VAL A 7 -13.43 -8.07 4.16
C VAL A 7 -13.36 -6.55 3.97
N LEU A 8 -14.51 -5.87 3.99
CA LEU A 8 -14.58 -4.40 3.90
C LEU A 8 -13.86 -3.73 5.07
N TRP A 9 -14.02 -4.25 6.29
CA TRP A 9 -13.31 -3.78 7.47
C TRP A 9 -11.79 -3.90 7.28
N SER A 10 -11.31 -5.08 6.87
CA SER A 10 -9.88 -5.31 6.64
C SER A 10 -9.32 -4.36 5.57
N LEU A 11 -10.10 -4.12 4.50
CA LEU A 11 -9.72 -3.20 3.44
C LEU A 11 -9.70 -1.75 3.91
N ARG A 12 -10.68 -1.34 4.73
CA ARG A 12 -10.73 -0.02 5.36
C ARG A 12 -9.46 0.25 6.18
N GLU A 13 -9.02 -0.71 6.98
CA GLU A 13 -7.79 -0.60 7.76
C GLU A 13 -6.54 -0.46 6.87
N CYS A 14 -6.50 -1.17 5.74
CA CYS A 14 -5.45 -0.97 4.74
C CYS A 14 -5.48 0.46 4.15
N CYS A 15 -6.66 0.98 3.82
CA CYS A 15 -6.82 2.33 3.29
C CYS A 15 -6.37 3.41 4.29
N ILE A 16 -6.63 3.21 5.59
CA ILE A 16 -6.17 4.12 6.66
C ILE A 16 -4.65 4.14 6.72
N ARG A 17 -4.00 2.97 6.77
CA ARG A 17 -2.53 2.86 6.84
C ARG A 17 -1.83 3.44 5.62
N LEU A 18 -2.49 3.41 4.46
CA LEU A 18 -1.95 3.93 3.20
C LEU A 18 -2.39 5.37 2.91
N HIS A 19 -3.09 6.03 3.83
CA HIS A 19 -3.61 7.40 3.66
C HIS A 19 -4.45 7.59 2.39
N LEU A 20 -5.31 6.61 2.08
CA LEU A 20 -6.09 6.56 0.83
C LEU A 20 -7.45 7.25 0.90
N GLY A 21 -7.74 8.07 1.92
CA GLY A 21 -9.08 8.67 2.13
C GLY A 21 -9.64 9.43 0.91
N HIS A 22 -8.78 10.04 0.09
CA HIS A 22 -9.19 10.72 -1.15
C HIS A 22 -9.33 9.81 -2.38
N LYS A 23 -8.89 8.55 -2.29
CA LYS A 23 -8.79 7.62 -3.43
C LYS A 23 -9.70 6.40 -3.30
N CYS A 24 -10.01 5.97 -2.07
CA CYS A 24 -10.88 4.83 -1.85
C CYS A 24 -12.36 5.21 -1.98
N ASP A 25 -13.21 4.19 -2.04
CA ASP A 25 -14.65 4.37 -2.06
C ASP A 25 -15.15 5.13 -0.81
N PRO A 26 -15.96 6.20 -0.95
CA PRO A 26 -16.47 6.99 0.17
C PRO A 26 -17.28 6.18 1.19
N ARG A 27 -17.91 5.08 0.77
CA ARG A 27 -18.72 4.22 1.65
C ARG A 27 -17.90 3.53 2.74
N LEU A 28 -16.58 3.39 2.55
CA LEU A 28 -15.69 2.89 3.60
C LEU A 28 -15.46 3.87 4.75
N ALA A 29 -15.86 5.14 4.60
CA ALA A 29 -15.67 6.18 5.60
C ALA A 29 -14.23 6.22 6.15
N VAL A 30 -13.25 6.18 5.24
CA VAL A 30 -11.83 6.31 5.56
C VAL A 30 -11.55 7.79 5.78
N PRO A 31 -11.01 8.20 6.94
CA PRO A 31 -10.65 9.58 7.17
C PRO A 31 -9.56 10.04 6.20
N VAL A 32 -9.72 11.25 5.68
CA VAL A 32 -8.67 11.93 4.93
C VAL A 32 -7.56 12.28 5.92
N THR A 33 -6.39 11.71 5.71
CA THR A 33 -5.20 11.91 6.54
C THR A 33 -3.99 12.13 5.65
N GLN A 34 -2.93 12.70 6.20
CA GLN A 34 -1.66 12.86 5.51
C GLN A 34 -0.62 11.90 6.11
N PRO A 35 0.26 11.33 5.29
CA PRO A 35 1.39 10.56 5.80
C PRO A 35 2.32 11.44 6.62
N LEU A 36 2.91 10.87 7.66
CA LEU A 36 3.98 11.50 8.43
C LEU A 36 5.34 11.03 7.91
N ALA A 37 6.38 11.82 8.18
CA ALA A 37 7.73 11.43 7.85
C ALA A 37 8.20 10.30 8.78
N GLU A 38 8.57 9.16 8.22
CA GLU A 38 9.03 7.98 8.94
C GLU A 38 10.51 7.71 8.63
N ARG A 39 11.33 7.62 9.67
CA ARG A 39 12.77 7.37 9.52
C ARG A 39 13.12 5.91 9.80
N HIS A 40 13.72 5.26 8.82
CA HIS A 40 14.15 3.86 8.88
C HIS A 40 15.68 3.75 8.90
N PHE A 41 16.20 2.97 9.84
CA PHE A 41 17.62 2.65 9.93
C PHE A 41 17.87 1.28 9.31
N LEU A 42 18.67 1.27 8.24
CA LEU A 42 19.07 0.08 7.51
C LEU A 42 20.50 -0.27 7.91
N SER A 43 20.64 -1.26 8.77
CA SER A 43 21.93 -1.80 9.20
C SER A 43 21.84 -3.31 9.35
N ALA A 44 22.91 -4.04 9.03
CA ALA A 44 22.95 -5.48 9.28
C ALA A 44 22.81 -5.79 10.77
N LYS A 45 22.00 -6.81 11.08
CA LYS A 45 21.78 -7.30 12.44
C LYS A 45 23.02 -7.93 13.08
N HIS A 46 24.03 -8.30 12.29
CA HIS A 46 25.20 -9.06 12.75
C HIS A 46 26.53 -8.30 12.64
N GLY A 47 26.51 -6.96 12.63
CA GLY A 47 27.70 -6.12 12.85
C GLY A 47 28.81 -6.14 11.78
N GLY A 48 28.71 -7.02 10.78
CA GLY A 48 29.73 -7.22 9.73
C GLY A 48 29.64 -6.26 8.54
N ASP A 49 28.51 -5.57 8.33
CA ASP A 49 28.35 -4.80 7.10
C ASP A 49 29.16 -3.51 7.08
N ALA A 50 29.79 -3.29 5.93
CA ALA A 50 30.43 -2.04 5.58
C ALA A 50 29.41 -0.92 5.33
N LEU A 51 28.12 -1.22 5.16
CA LEU A 51 27.08 -0.28 4.76
C LEU A 51 26.08 -0.03 5.90
N LYS A 52 25.80 1.25 6.16
CA LYS A 52 24.65 1.70 6.95
C LYS A 52 23.89 2.74 6.14
N ALA A 53 22.56 2.71 6.20
CA ALA A 53 21.75 3.75 5.59
C ALA A 53 20.62 4.21 6.51
N THR A 54 20.26 5.48 6.39
CA THR A 54 19.08 6.06 7.01
C THR A 54 18.20 6.58 5.90
N VAL A 55 16.95 6.11 5.84
CA VAL A 55 15.99 6.52 4.81
C VAL A 55 14.78 7.13 5.50
N THR A 56 14.39 8.34 5.09
CA THR A 56 13.16 8.97 5.56
C THR A 56 12.11 8.89 4.45
N LEU A 57 10.98 8.25 4.75
CA LEU A 57 9.83 8.09 3.87
C LEU A 57 8.73 9.09 4.23
N LEU A 58 8.05 9.63 3.23
CA LEU A 58 6.80 10.36 3.36
C LEU A 58 5.79 9.73 2.41
N GLY A 59 4.94 8.85 2.95
CA GLY A 59 4.02 8.04 2.14
C GLY A 59 4.78 7.15 1.16
N ASP A 60 4.60 7.40 -0.14
CA ASP A 60 5.29 6.68 -1.21
C ASP A 60 6.58 7.34 -1.70
N ASN A 61 7.11 8.36 -1.00
CA ASN A 61 8.31 9.09 -1.43
C ASN A 61 9.46 8.91 -0.44
N VAL A 62 10.65 8.61 -0.95
CA VAL A 62 11.91 8.81 -0.22
C VAL A 62 12.26 10.29 -0.28
N ILE A 63 12.19 10.96 0.86
CA ILE A 63 12.44 12.41 0.97
C ILE A 63 13.84 12.74 1.50
N GLN A 64 14.52 11.77 2.12
CA GLN A 64 15.90 11.89 2.55
C GLN A 64 16.54 10.50 2.59
N ALA A 65 17.76 10.39 2.09
CA ALA A 65 18.55 9.18 2.19
C ALA A 65 19.99 9.53 2.54
N GLU A 66 20.52 8.89 3.58
CA GLU A 66 21.89 9.02 4.03
C GLU A 66 22.55 7.66 4.02
N VAL A 67 23.78 7.58 3.55
CA VAL A 67 24.52 6.33 3.45
C VAL A 67 25.93 6.52 4.02
N ALA A 68 26.35 5.59 4.85
CA ALA A 68 27.70 5.49 5.37
C ALA A 68 28.31 4.14 4.95
N VAL A 69 29.46 4.19 4.28
CA VAL A 69 30.18 3.01 3.79
C VAL A 69 31.58 2.98 4.40
N LYS A 70 31.99 1.90 5.05
CA LYS A 70 33.39 1.67 5.42
C LYS A 70 34.20 1.56 4.14
N HIS A 71 35.14 2.48 3.96
CA HIS A 71 35.95 2.56 2.77
C HIS A 71 37.38 2.92 3.17
N ALA A 72 38.31 1.98 2.96
CA ALA A 72 39.67 2.07 3.47
C ALA A 72 40.44 3.30 2.98
N LYS A 73 40.08 3.84 1.80
CA LYS A 73 40.73 5.02 1.22
C LYS A 73 40.06 6.34 1.60
N SER A 74 38.96 6.31 2.35
CA SER A 74 38.29 7.52 2.83
C SER A 74 38.95 8.02 4.11
N ALA A 75 39.02 9.34 4.28
CA ALA A 75 39.47 9.95 5.53
C ALA A 75 38.58 9.46 6.70
N GLY A 76 39.20 8.92 7.75
CA GLY A 76 38.47 8.33 8.89
C GLY A 76 37.86 6.94 8.60
N GLY A 77 38.23 6.29 7.49
CA GLY A 77 37.82 4.92 7.15
C GLY A 77 36.35 4.74 6.76
N VAL A 78 35.60 5.85 6.63
CA VAL A 78 34.17 5.85 6.29
C VAL A 78 33.89 6.94 5.26
N PHE A 79 33.22 6.56 4.18
CA PHE A 79 32.60 7.47 3.23
C PHE A 79 31.16 7.74 3.65
N ARG A 80 30.72 9.01 3.61
CA ARG A 80 29.33 9.40 3.85
C ARG A 80 28.78 10.13 2.63
N ALA A 81 27.57 9.78 2.24
CA ALA A 81 26.82 10.46 1.20
C ALA A 81 25.40 10.75 1.68
N VAL A 82 24.86 11.88 1.23
CA VAL A 82 23.50 12.31 1.50
C VAL A 82 22.85 12.65 0.16
N ALA A 83 21.62 12.19 -0.02
CA ALA A 83 20.77 12.61 -1.12
C ALA A 83 20.63 14.14 -1.18
N GLN A 84 20.54 14.70 -2.37
CA GLN A 84 20.25 16.13 -2.50
C GLN A 84 18.88 16.45 -1.88
N PRO A 85 18.76 17.49 -1.02
CA PRO A 85 17.53 17.76 -0.27
C PRO A 85 16.29 18.05 -1.13
N ASP A 86 16.48 18.49 -2.36
CA ASP A 86 15.47 18.84 -3.34
C ASP A 86 15.03 17.66 -4.23
N VAL A 87 15.70 16.51 -4.12
CA VAL A 87 15.38 15.32 -4.91
C VAL A 87 14.58 14.32 -4.08
N GLN A 88 13.36 14.04 -4.52
CA GLN A 88 12.51 13.00 -3.94
C GLN A 88 12.38 11.81 -4.89
N TRP A 89 12.47 10.59 -4.36
CA TRP A 89 12.28 9.37 -5.16
C TRP A 89 10.98 8.68 -4.82
N LYS A 90 10.10 8.58 -5.80
CA LYS A 90 8.83 7.88 -5.66
C LYS A 90 9.04 6.36 -5.71
N LEU A 91 8.58 5.68 -4.67
CA LEU A 91 8.53 4.23 -4.58
C LEU A 91 7.29 3.73 -5.34
N GLN A 92 7.48 3.43 -6.62
CA GLN A 92 6.41 2.97 -7.51
C GLN A 92 5.60 1.80 -6.92
N GLN A 93 6.25 0.89 -6.19
CA GLN A 93 5.61 -0.24 -5.52
C GLN A 93 4.54 0.20 -4.51
N LEU A 94 4.80 1.24 -3.72
CA LEU A 94 3.82 1.77 -2.74
C LEU A 94 2.69 2.52 -3.44
N GLN A 95 3.00 3.25 -4.52
CA GLN A 95 1.98 3.89 -5.33
C GLN A 95 1.02 2.87 -5.96
N ASP A 96 1.57 1.80 -6.55
CA ASP A 96 0.79 0.74 -7.18
C ASP A 96 -0.06 -0.01 -6.16
N LEU A 97 0.51 -0.35 -5.00
CA LEU A 97 -0.22 -0.90 -3.86
C LEU A 97 -1.45 -0.04 -3.56
N GLY A 98 -1.26 1.27 -3.37
CA GLY A 98 -2.34 2.19 -3.07
C GLY A 98 -3.43 2.21 -4.15
N ASN A 99 -3.03 2.21 -5.42
CA ASN A 99 -3.97 2.20 -6.55
C ASN A 99 -4.76 0.88 -6.65
N HIS A 100 -4.13 -0.25 -6.37
CA HIS A 100 -4.78 -1.56 -6.36
C HIS A 100 -5.78 -1.69 -5.20
N ILE A 101 -5.41 -1.24 -4.00
CA ILE A 101 -6.32 -1.24 -2.83
C ILE A 101 -7.51 -0.30 -3.06
N ALA A 102 -7.28 0.89 -3.63
CA ALA A 102 -8.37 1.81 -3.99
C ALA A 102 -9.35 1.16 -4.98
N ARG A 103 -8.87 0.47 -6.02
CA ARG A 103 -9.75 -0.27 -6.95
C ARG A 103 -10.53 -1.38 -6.26
N ALA A 104 -9.89 -2.16 -5.40
CA ALA A 104 -10.58 -3.21 -4.64
C ALA A 104 -11.70 -2.64 -3.77
N SER A 105 -11.54 -1.40 -3.26
CA SER A 105 -12.55 -0.76 -2.43
C SER A 105 -13.84 -0.46 -3.18
N VAL A 106 -13.74 -0.02 -4.43
CA VAL A 106 -14.90 0.26 -5.27
C VAL A 106 -15.66 -1.04 -5.56
N SER A 107 -14.97 -2.07 -6.07
CA SER A 107 -15.61 -3.36 -6.40
C SER A 107 -16.27 -4.01 -5.17
N LEU A 108 -15.65 -3.97 -3.99
CA LEU A 108 -16.23 -4.57 -2.79
C LEU A 108 -17.43 -3.78 -2.24
N CYS A 109 -17.41 -2.45 -2.30
CA CYS A 109 -18.56 -1.65 -1.86
C CYS A 109 -19.76 -1.79 -2.82
N GLU A 110 -19.50 -1.95 -4.12
CA GLU A 110 -20.54 -2.31 -5.08
C GLU A 110 -21.15 -3.69 -4.80
N ALA A 111 -20.31 -4.69 -4.51
CA ALA A 111 -20.79 -6.02 -4.14
C ALA A 111 -21.67 -5.97 -2.89
N ASP A 112 -21.26 -5.24 -1.86
CA ASP A 112 -22.01 -5.07 -0.61
C ASP A 112 -23.36 -4.37 -0.81
N THR A 113 -23.40 -3.33 -1.65
CA THR A 113 -24.65 -2.63 -1.99
C THR A 113 -25.62 -3.58 -2.69
N ARG A 114 -25.15 -4.33 -3.70
CA ARG A 114 -25.98 -5.31 -4.43
C ARG A 114 -26.47 -6.42 -3.51
N MET A 115 -25.61 -6.94 -2.64
CA MET A 115 -26.00 -7.96 -1.65
C MET A 115 -27.07 -7.46 -0.69
N SER A 116 -26.98 -6.19 -0.28
CA SER A 116 -27.98 -5.54 0.57
C SER A 116 -29.32 -5.36 -0.15
N GLU A 117 -29.29 -4.99 -1.44
CA GLU A 117 -30.49 -4.85 -2.28
C GLU A 117 -31.20 -6.20 -2.48
N ILE A 118 -30.46 -7.25 -2.79
CA ILE A 118 -30.99 -8.62 -2.95
C ILE A 118 -31.60 -9.11 -1.64
N SER A 119 -30.91 -8.86 -0.51
CA SER A 119 -31.41 -9.23 0.81
C SER A 119 -32.74 -8.55 1.12
N ARG A 120 -32.97 -7.34 0.61
CA ARG A 120 -34.21 -6.58 0.79
C ARG A 120 -35.31 -6.98 -0.18
N SER A 121 -34.97 -7.24 -1.45
CA SER A 121 -35.93 -7.63 -2.48
C SER A 121 -36.35 -9.09 -2.39
N GLY A 122 -35.53 -9.95 -1.77
CA GLY A 122 -35.71 -11.40 -1.71
C GLY A 122 -35.51 -12.09 -3.07
N GLN A 123 -35.08 -11.36 -4.10
CA GLN A 123 -34.94 -11.87 -5.46
C GLN A 123 -33.47 -12.10 -5.79
N PHE A 124 -32.99 -13.31 -5.48
CA PHE A 124 -31.70 -13.78 -5.97
C PHE A 124 -31.89 -14.47 -7.33
N THR A 125 -31.38 -13.84 -8.38
CA THR A 125 -31.38 -14.38 -9.75
C THR A 125 -29.96 -14.75 -10.18
N ALA A 126 -29.83 -15.54 -11.25
CA ALA A 126 -28.54 -15.87 -11.84
C ALA A 126 -27.72 -14.61 -12.20
N GLU A 127 -28.38 -13.58 -12.74
CA GLU A 127 -27.75 -12.29 -13.08
C GLU A 127 -27.17 -11.61 -11.84
N THR A 128 -27.94 -11.51 -10.75
CA THR A 128 -27.47 -10.90 -9.51
C THR A 128 -26.31 -11.68 -8.87
N GLY A 129 -26.35 -13.01 -8.97
CA GLY A 129 -25.25 -13.89 -8.54
C GLY A 129 -23.96 -13.66 -9.33
N GLU A 130 -24.06 -13.58 -10.66
CA GLU A 130 -22.91 -13.29 -11.53
C GLU A 130 -22.31 -11.91 -11.26
N LEU A 131 -23.14 -10.89 -11.00
CA LEU A 131 -22.67 -9.55 -10.66
C LEU A 131 -21.87 -9.53 -9.34
N ILE A 132 -22.33 -10.24 -8.31
CA ILE A 132 -21.59 -10.37 -7.03
C ILE A 132 -20.28 -11.14 -7.26
N LEU A 133 -20.35 -12.24 -8.01
CA LEU A 133 -19.19 -13.07 -8.30
C LEU A 133 -18.12 -12.31 -9.11
N SER A 134 -18.53 -11.49 -10.09
CA SER A 134 -17.63 -10.64 -10.85
C SER A 134 -16.92 -9.63 -9.95
N ALA A 135 -17.68 -8.91 -9.11
CA ALA A 135 -17.11 -7.94 -8.18
C ALA A 135 -16.13 -8.58 -7.19
N ALA A 136 -16.44 -9.79 -6.69
CA ALA A 136 -15.54 -10.55 -5.84
C ALA A 136 -14.25 -10.99 -6.58
N ARG A 137 -14.34 -11.39 -7.85
CA ARG A 137 -13.18 -11.74 -8.70
C ARG A 137 -12.29 -10.54 -8.98
N GLU A 138 -12.89 -9.39 -9.28
CA GLU A 138 -12.17 -8.12 -9.47
C GLU A 138 -11.42 -7.71 -8.20
N ALA A 139 -12.11 -7.72 -7.05
CA ALA A 139 -11.50 -7.41 -5.76
C ALA A 139 -10.34 -8.35 -5.44
N LYS A 140 -10.51 -9.67 -5.63
CA LYS A 140 -9.44 -10.66 -5.47
C LYS A 140 -8.24 -10.36 -6.37
N THR A 141 -8.49 -10.00 -7.62
CA THR A 141 -7.44 -9.68 -8.59
C THR A 141 -6.67 -8.43 -8.17
N ALA A 142 -7.38 -7.39 -7.76
CA ALA A 142 -6.80 -6.15 -7.27
C ALA A 142 -5.96 -6.37 -6.00
N ILE A 143 -6.47 -7.11 -5.01
CA ILE A 143 -5.73 -7.47 -3.79
C ILE A 143 -4.49 -8.31 -4.10
N SER A 144 -4.59 -9.25 -5.05
CA SER A 144 -3.46 -10.07 -5.46
C SER A 144 -2.36 -9.24 -6.12
N ALA A 145 -2.74 -8.29 -6.97
CA ALA A 145 -1.81 -7.37 -7.62
C ALA A 145 -1.17 -6.39 -6.60
N ALA A 146 -1.95 -5.86 -5.66
CA ALA A 146 -1.47 -5.10 -4.51
C ALA A 146 -0.38 -5.87 -3.75
N ARG A 147 -0.64 -7.14 -3.40
CA ARG A 147 0.33 -7.99 -2.72
C ARG A 147 1.61 -8.17 -3.55
N THR A 148 1.48 -8.46 -4.84
CA THR A 148 2.64 -8.64 -5.73
C THR A 148 3.48 -7.38 -5.84
N SER A 149 2.85 -6.20 -5.88
CA SER A 149 3.56 -4.92 -6.01
C SER A 149 4.58 -4.68 -4.88
N ILE A 150 4.28 -5.12 -3.65
CA ILE A 150 5.17 -4.94 -2.50
C ILE A 150 6.10 -6.13 -2.22
N LEU A 151 5.72 -7.34 -2.63
CA LEU A 151 6.55 -8.54 -2.41
C LEU A 151 7.69 -8.66 -3.42
N LEU A 152 7.47 -8.23 -4.66
CA LEU A 152 8.44 -8.42 -5.74
C LEU A 152 9.05 -7.06 -6.12
N PRO A 153 10.34 -6.82 -5.83
CA PRO A 153 11.02 -5.66 -6.40
C PRO A 153 11.03 -5.79 -7.92
N ARG A 154 10.68 -4.70 -8.61
CA ARG A 154 10.69 -4.67 -10.08
C ARG A 154 12.11 -4.97 -10.57
N LYS A 155 12.23 -5.87 -11.55
CA LYS A 155 13.50 -6.08 -12.26
C LYS A 155 13.87 -4.77 -12.96
N LYS A 156 15.12 -4.34 -12.78
CA LYS A 156 15.69 -3.18 -13.48
C LYS A 156 16.21 -3.61 -14.83
#